data_AF-B2VV54-F1
#
_entry.id   AF-B2VV54-F1
#
_cell.length_a   1.000
_cell.length_b   1.000
_cell.length_c   1.000
_cell.angle_alpha   90.00
_cell.angle_beta   90.00
_cell.angle_gamma   90.00
#
_symmetry.space_group_name_H-M   'P 1'
#
loop_
_entity.id
_entity.type
_entity.pdbx_description
1 polymer ?
#
loop_
_entity_poly.entity_id
_entity_poly.type
_entity_poly.pdbx_seq_one_letter_code
_entity_poly.pdbx_strand_id
1 'polypeptide(L)'
;MGSNGYAQQQAISPQQELELVRYIKTLTERGLPPTREMIRNFSSEVAHQQLSESWVTRFINRHEIHLISKWTSAMDRTRHLADSESKYRLYFELLHRKITEYHLEARDIYNMDEKGFLIGLIGRSKRIFSRRQ
;
A
#
# COMPACT_ATOMS: atom_id res chain seq x y z
N MET A 1 -28.36 -39.49 -2.93
CA MET A 1 -26.91 -39.40 -2.73
C MET A 1 -26.41 -38.16 -3.44
N GLY A 2 -26.33 -37.03 -2.75
CA GLY A 2 -25.05 -36.36 -2.54
C GLY A 2 -25.34 -34.87 -2.33
N SER A 3 -25.44 -34.48 -1.06
CA SER A 3 -25.79 -33.15 -0.57
C SER A 3 -24.73 -32.10 -0.94
N ASN A 4 -25.06 -31.20 -1.86
CA ASN A 4 -24.23 -30.04 -2.18
C ASN A 4 -24.58 -28.86 -1.25
N GLY A 5 -24.38 -29.05 0.06
CA GLY A 5 -24.78 -28.13 1.12
C GLY A 5 -23.69 -27.16 1.60
N TYR A 6 -22.52 -27.12 0.95
CA TYR A 6 -21.36 -26.36 1.46
C TYR A 6 -21.14 -25.01 0.76
N ALA A 7 -21.96 -24.65 -0.23
CA ALA A 7 -21.79 -23.40 -0.97
C ALA A 7 -22.36 -22.15 -0.25
N GLN A 8 -23.11 -22.31 0.84
CA GLN A 8 -23.84 -21.22 1.52
C GLN A 8 -23.18 -20.69 2.81
N GLN A 9 -21.90 -20.94 3.06
CA GLN A 9 -21.23 -20.48 4.30
C GLN A 9 -20.09 -19.47 4.09
N GLN A 10 -19.90 -18.97 2.87
CA GLN A 10 -18.95 -17.88 2.64
C GLN A 10 -19.67 -16.54 2.74
N ALA A 11 -19.15 -15.65 3.60
CA ALA A 11 -19.75 -14.34 3.86
C ALA A 11 -19.78 -13.41 2.62
N ILE A 12 -18.93 -13.70 1.63
CA ILE A 12 -18.94 -13.09 0.29
C ILE A 12 -18.76 -14.20 -0.75
N SER A 13 -19.28 -14.01 -1.96
CA SER A 13 -19.23 -15.03 -3.00
C SER A 13 -17.80 -15.26 -3.53
N PRO A 14 -17.49 -16.42 -4.13
CA PRO A 14 -16.19 -16.67 -4.73
C PRO A 14 -15.79 -15.62 -5.79
N GLN A 15 -16.77 -15.09 -6.53
CA GLN A 15 -16.53 -14.01 -7.49
C GLN A 15 -16.15 -12.70 -6.80
N GLN A 16 -16.83 -12.35 -5.70
CA GLN A 16 -16.48 -11.18 -4.89
C GLN A 16 -15.09 -11.32 -4.26
N GLU A 17 -14.71 -12.52 -3.79
CA GLU A 17 -13.35 -12.77 -3.31
C GLU A 17 -12.29 -12.54 -4.39
N LEU A 18 -12.56 -13.00 -5.63
CA LEU A 18 -11.63 -12.83 -6.74
C LEU A 18 -11.45 -11.35 -7.12
N GLU A 19 -12.53 -10.57 -7.12
CA GLU A 19 -12.46 -9.13 -7.35
C GLU A 19 -11.72 -8.41 -6.22
N LEU A 20 -11.88 -8.85 -4.97
CA LEU A 20 -11.08 -8.33 -3.85
C LEU A 20 -9.59 -8.62 -4.02
N VAL A 21 -9.21 -9.81 -4.50
CA VAL A 21 -7.80 -10.14 -4.84
C VAL A 21 -7.29 -9.23 -5.95
N ARG A 22 -8.07 -9.00 -7.02
CA ARG A 22 -7.72 -8.07 -8.10
C ARG A 22 -7.52 -6.65 -7.60
N TYR A 23 -8.40 -6.20 -6.71
CA TYR A 23 -8.29 -4.87 -6.12
C TYR A 23 -7.02 -4.73 -5.25
N ILE A 24 -6.70 -5.74 -4.44
CA ILE A 24 -5.44 -5.77 -3.67
C ILE A 24 -4.22 -5.72 -4.59
N LYS A 25 -4.27 -6.38 -5.75
CA LYS A 25 -3.20 -6.30 -6.76
C LYS A 25 -3.03 -4.87 -7.29
N THR A 26 -4.12 -4.20 -7.69
CA THR A 26 -4.08 -2.79 -8.12
C THR A 26 -3.54 -1.87 -7.04
N LEU A 27 -3.94 -2.06 -5.79
CA LEU A 27 -3.41 -1.29 -4.65
C LEU A 27 -1.91 -1.54 -4.44
N THR A 28 -1.46 -2.79 -4.60
CA THR A 28 -0.04 -3.15 -4.50
C THR A 28 0.77 -2.48 -5.61
N GLU A 29 0.29 -2.50 -6.85
CA GLU A 29 0.93 -1.86 -8.01
C GLU A 29 1.03 -0.33 -7.85
N ARG A 30 0.06 0.29 -7.19
CA ARG A 30 0.05 1.72 -6.84
C ARG A 30 0.92 2.07 -5.63
N GLY A 31 1.59 1.09 -5.00
CA GLY A 31 2.40 1.32 -3.80
C GLY A 31 1.59 1.55 -2.52
N LEU A 32 0.31 1.18 -2.53
CA LEU A 32 -0.64 1.34 -1.41
C LEU A 32 -1.16 -0.01 -0.89
N PRO A 33 -0.28 -0.97 -0.55
CA PRO A 33 -0.72 -2.29 -0.11
C PRO A 33 -1.59 -2.17 1.16
N PRO A 34 -2.78 -2.82 1.20
CA PRO A 34 -3.71 -2.64 2.29
C PRO A 34 -3.24 -3.33 3.59
N THR A 35 -3.75 -2.85 4.72
CA THR A 35 -3.68 -3.58 6.00
C THR A 35 -4.75 -4.67 6.04
N ARG A 36 -4.67 -5.54 7.04
CA ARG A 36 -5.74 -6.51 7.33
C ARG A 36 -7.07 -5.83 7.67
N GLU A 37 -7.01 -4.72 8.40
CA GLU A 37 -8.19 -3.92 8.74
C GLU A 37 -8.86 -3.33 7.50
N MET A 38 -8.07 -2.81 6.54
CA MET A 38 -8.63 -2.33 5.28
C MET A 38 -9.32 -3.45 4.50
N ILE A 39 -8.72 -4.64 4.44
CA ILE A 39 -9.33 -5.81 3.80
C ILE A 39 -10.64 -6.18 4.50
N ARG A 40 -10.67 -6.18 5.84
CA ARG A 40 -11.87 -6.42 6.64
C ARG A 40 -12.96 -5.40 6.31
N ASN A 41 -12.61 -4.13 6.22
CA ASN A 41 -13.56 -3.07 5.93
C ASN A 41 -14.13 -3.24 4.51
N PHE A 42 -13.28 -3.47 3.50
CA PHE A 42 -13.72 -3.72 2.13
C PHE A 42 -14.65 -4.94 2.04
N SER A 43 -14.29 -6.04 2.70
CA SER A 43 -15.12 -7.24 2.67
C SER A 43 -16.40 -7.11 3.50
N SER A 44 -16.39 -6.31 4.58
CA SER A 44 -17.59 -6.03 5.40
C SER A 44 -18.60 -5.17 4.65
N GLU A 45 -18.12 -4.18 3.88
CA GLU A 45 -18.97 -3.39 2.99
C GLU A 45 -19.62 -4.27 1.92
N VAL A 46 -18.84 -5.15 1.28
CA VAL A 46 -19.36 -6.09 0.26
C VAL A 46 -20.34 -7.12 0.84
N ALA A 47 -20.13 -7.55 2.09
CA ALA A 47 -20.99 -8.50 2.78
C ALA A 47 -22.22 -7.85 3.45
N HIS A 48 -22.29 -6.52 3.49
CA HIS A 48 -23.26 -5.75 4.27
C HIS A 48 -23.33 -6.16 5.76
N GLN A 49 -22.20 -6.62 6.32
CA GLN A 49 -22.07 -7.03 7.72
C GLN A 49 -20.62 -6.93 8.20
N GLN A 50 -20.42 -6.74 9.50
CA GLN A 50 -19.07 -6.70 10.07
C GLN A 50 -18.44 -8.10 10.10
N LEU A 51 -17.37 -8.27 9.32
CA LEU A 51 -16.62 -9.53 9.28
C LEU A 51 -15.52 -9.57 10.34
N SER A 52 -15.20 -10.76 10.82
CA SER A 52 -14.18 -10.95 11.86
C SER A 52 -12.75 -10.98 11.29
N GLU A 53 -11.77 -10.76 12.16
CA GLU A 53 -10.35 -10.97 11.82
C GLU A 53 -10.06 -12.40 11.36
N SER A 54 -10.78 -13.38 11.89
CA SER A 54 -10.69 -14.78 11.47
C SER A 54 -11.14 -14.98 10.03
N TRP A 55 -12.11 -14.20 9.54
CA TRP A 55 -12.49 -14.22 8.12
C TRP A 55 -11.32 -13.74 7.25
N VAL A 56 -10.67 -12.63 7.60
CA VAL A 56 -9.52 -12.08 6.86
C VAL A 56 -8.36 -13.08 6.83
N THR A 57 -8.08 -13.75 7.95
CA THR A 57 -7.06 -14.81 8.00
C THR A 57 -7.41 -15.96 7.05
N ARG A 58 -8.65 -16.43 7.05
CA ARG A 58 -9.08 -17.50 6.14
C ARG A 58 -9.04 -17.06 4.67
N PHE A 59 -9.41 -15.82 4.37
CA PHE A 59 -9.30 -15.24 3.02
C PHE A 59 -7.84 -15.22 2.53
N ILE A 60 -6.92 -14.71 3.35
CA ILE A 60 -5.48 -14.67 2.98
C ILE A 60 -4.94 -16.08 2.77
N ASN A 61 -5.30 -17.04 3.64
CA ASN A 61 -4.85 -18.43 3.50
C ASN A 61 -5.43 -19.11 2.25
N ARG A 62 -6.71 -18.87 1.91
CA ARG A 62 -7.31 -19.39 0.67
C ARG A 62 -6.60 -18.88 -0.58
N HIS A 63 -6.12 -17.64 -0.54
CA HIS A 63 -5.48 -16.96 -1.68
C HIS A 63 -3.96 -16.82 -1.49
N GLU A 64 -3.32 -17.71 -0.74
CA GLU A 64 -1.89 -17.60 -0.38
C GLU A 64 -0.94 -17.68 -1.59
N ILE A 65 -1.40 -18.29 -2.69
CA ILE A 65 -0.71 -18.34 -3.98
C ILE A 65 -0.64 -16.95 -4.64
N HIS A 66 -1.59 -16.08 -4.34
CA HIS A 66 -1.70 -14.74 -4.91
C HIS A 66 -1.30 -13.63 -3.92
N LEU A 67 -1.45 -13.88 -2.62
CA LEU A 67 -1.26 -12.89 -1.58
C LEU A 67 -0.13 -13.29 -0.62
N ILE A 68 0.61 -12.30 -0.14
CA ILE A 68 1.65 -12.47 0.88
C ILE A 68 1.61 -11.33 1.88
N SER A 69 1.81 -11.65 3.15
CA SER A 69 1.94 -10.64 4.19
C SER A 69 3.42 -10.30 4.41
N LYS A 70 3.76 -9.01 4.34
CA LYS A 70 5.13 -8.52 4.59
C LYS A 70 5.09 -7.26 5.45
N TRP A 71 6.17 -7.04 6.20
CA TRP A 71 6.39 -5.78 6.90
C TRP A 71 6.91 -4.73 5.93
N THR A 72 6.27 -3.57 5.87
CA THR A 72 6.86 -2.40 5.23
C THR A 72 7.84 -1.74 6.19
N SER A 73 8.99 -1.30 5.66
CA SER A 73 9.83 -0.36 6.38
C SER A 73 9.18 1.03 6.30
N ALA A 74 9.34 1.84 7.34
CA ALA A 74 9.00 3.24 7.27
C ALA A 74 9.82 3.90 6.14
N MET A 75 9.21 4.84 5.42
CA MET A 75 9.89 5.55 4.32
C MET A 75 11.18 6.22 4.80
N ASP A 76 11.23 6.62 6.07
CA ASP A 76 12.40 7.22 6.71
C ASP A 76 13.63 6.30 6.70
N ARG A 77 13.48 5.01 7.00
CA ARG A 77 14.58 4.04 6.92
C ARG A 77 15.10 3.89 5.49
N THR A 78 14.22 3.93 4.49
CA THR A 78 14.62 3.90 3.08
C THR A 78 15.34 5.18 2.67
N ARG A 79 14.90 6.35 3.17
CA ARG A 79 15.60 7.63 2.95
C ARG A 79 16.99 7.62 3.57
N HIS A 80 17.11 7.17 4.81
CA HIS A 80 18.41 7.07 5.48
C HIS A 80 19.39 6.15 4.73
N LEU A 81 18.90 5.08 4.09
CA LEU A 81 19.74 4.21 3.25
C LEU A 81 20.04 4.79 1.86
N ALA A 82 19.18 5.66 1.34
CA ALA A 82 19.39 6.34 0.06
C ALA A 82 20.22 7.63 0.18
N ASP A 83 20.50 8.03 1.42
CA ASP A 83 21.23 9.22 1.84
C ASP A 83 22.67 9.15 1.31
N SER A 84 23.01 10.08 0.43
CA SER A 84 24.30 10.08 -0.24
C SER A 84 24.74 11.51 -0.46
N GLU A 85 25.88 11.86 0.16
CA GLU A 85 26.48 13.18 0.07
C GLU A 85 26.67 13.65 -1.38
N SER A 86 27.11 12.75 -2.26
CA SER A 86 27.33 13.06 -3.67
C SER A 86 26.04 13.42 -4.41
N LYS A 87 24.91 12.80 -4.06
CA LYS A 87 23.59 13.15 -4.64
C LYS A 87 23.12 14.52 -4.16
N TYR A 88 23.31 14.84 -2.88
CA TYR A 88 22.97 16.16 -2.35
C TYR A 88 23.80 17.24 -2.99
N ARG A 89 25.12 17.04 -3.09
CA ARG A 89 26.02 17.99 -3.73
C ARG A 89 25.58 18.27 -5.17
N LEU A 90 25.34 17.23 -5.97
CA LEU A 90 24.88 17.39 -7.35
C LEU A 90 23.51 18.10 -7.44
N TYR A 91 22.58 17.77 -6.55
CA TYR A 91 21.26 18.42 -6.49
C TYR A 91 21.39 19.92 -6.20
N PHE A 92 22.15 20.31 -5.17
CA PHE A 92 22.31 21.71 -4.79
C PHE A 92 23.11 22.50 -5.82
N GLU A 93 24.14 21.92 -6.44
CA GLU A 93 24.84 22.53 -7.57
C GLU A 93 23.89 22.85 -8.74
N LEU A 94 23.04 21.87 -9.11
CA LEU A 94 22.06 22.06 -10.18
C LEU A 94 21.00 23.11 -9.80
N LEU A 95 20.52 23.07 -8.56
CA LEU A 95 19.53 24.00 -8.02
C LEU A 95 20.06 25.44 -8.05
N HIS A 96 21.27 25.67 -7.54
CA HIS A 96 21.90 26.99 -7.56
C HIS A 96 22.05 27.52 -8.98
N ARG A 97 22.49 26.67 -9.92
CA ARG A 97 22.59 27.07 -11.32
C ARG A 97 21.25 27.55 -11.87
N LYS A 98 20.15 26.87 -11.54
CA LYS A 98 18.81 27.22 -12.00
C LYS A 98 18.21 28.44 -11.32
N ILE A 99 18.49 28.66 -10.04
CA ILE A 99 18.13 29.90 -9.33
C ILE A 99 18.79 31.10 -10.02
N THR A 100 20.07 31.00 -10.36
CA THR A 100 20.81 32.07 -11.05
C THR A 100 20.31 32.26 -12.49
N GLU A 101 20.11 31.19 -13.25
CA GLU A 101 19.66 31.26 -14.65
C GLU A 101 18.31 31.96 -14.79
N TYR A 102 17.37 31.67 -13.88
CA TYR A 102 16.00 32.19 -13.95
C TYR A 102 15.71 33.33 -12.98
N HIS A 103 16.71 33.82 -12.25
CA HIS A 103 16.57 34.91 -11.27
C HIS A 103 15.42 34.66 -10.26
N LEU A 104 15.32 33.41 -9.79
CA LEU A 104 14.28 33.01 -8.84
C LEU A 104 14.49 33.71 -7.50
N GLU A 105 13.45 34.32 -6.95
CA GLU A 105 13.50 34.87 -5.60
C GLU A 105 13.09 33.80 -4.58
N ALA A 106 13.51 33.97 -3.33
CA ALA A 106 13.17 33.02 -2.25
C ALA A 106 11.66 32.79 -2.11
N ARG A 107 10.85 33.81 -2.43
CA ARG A 107 9.38 33.71 -2.43
C ARG A 107 8.83 32.80 -3.52
N ASP A 108 9.59 32.48 -4.57
CA ASP A 108 9.14 31.63 -5.68
C ASP A 108 9.48 30.15 -5.44
N ILE A 109 10.24 29.85 -4.37
CA ILE A 109 10.72 28.52 -4.03
C ILE A 109 9.79 27.93 -2.97
N TYR A 110 8.62 27.44 -3.41
CA TYR A 110 7.69 26.72 -2.55
C TYR A 110 7.99 25.22 -2.56
N ASN A 111 7.97 24.61 -1.38
CA ASN A 111 8.07 23.15 -1.27
C ASN A 111 6.72 22.51 -1.61
N MET A 112 6.65 21.82 -2.75
CA MET A 112 5.47 21.10 -3.22
C MET A 112 5.45 19.64 -2.74
N ASP A 113 5.92 19.37 -1.51
CA ASP A 113 6.03 18.01 -0.98
C ASP A 113 4.85 17.65 -0.06
N GLU A 114 3.75 17.22 -0.67
CA GLU A 114 2.69 16.50 0.06
C GLU A 114 3.24 15.20 0.71
N LYS A 115 4.41 14.74 0.24
CA LYS A 115 5.11 13.57 0.75
C LYS A 115 5.51 13.70 2.22
N GLY A 116 5.77 14.90 2.73
CA GLY A 116 6.10 15.16 4.14
C GLY A 116 5.01 14.68 5.10
N PHE A 117 3.74 14.88 4.74
CA PHE A 117 2.58 14.42 5.51
C PHE A 117 2.54 12.90 5.64
N LEU A 118 2.81 12.18 4.54
CA LEU A 118 2.86 10.72 4.53
C LEU A 118 4.02 10.14 5.37
N ILE A 119 5.10 10.89 5.60
CA ILE A 119 6.24 10.45 6.43
C ILE A 119 5.81 10.22 7.89
N GLY A 120 4.98 11.12 8.44
CA GLY A 120 4.49 11.00 9.81
C GLY A 120 3.46 9.87 10.01
N LEU A 121 2.76 9.50 8.94
CA LEU A 121 1.68 8.49 8.97
C LEU A 121 2.17 7.07 8.63
N ILE A 122 3.20 6.93 7.80
CA ILE A 122 3.66 5.62 7.30
C ILE A 122 4.81 5.08 8.17
N GLY A 123 4.43 4.51 9.31
CA GLY A 123 5.30 3.70 10.15
C GLY A 123 5.49 2.25 9.66
N ARG A 124 6.31 1.49 10.38
CA ARG A 124 6.46 0.04 10.15
C ARG A 124 5.12 -0.65 10.37
N SER A 125 4.54 -1.22 9.31
CA SER A 125 3.23 -1.87 9.39
C SER A 125 3.23 -3.17 8.59
N LYS A 126 2.40 -4.13 9.02
CA LYS A 126 2.21 -5.39 8.29
C LYS A 126 1.17 -5.16 7.21
N ARG A 127 1.58 -5.29 5.94
CA ARG A 127 0.72 -5.09 4.76
C ARG A 127 0.55 -6.38 3.99
N ILE A 128 -0.53 -6.46 3.22
CA ILE A 128 -0.81 -7.58 2.31
C ILE A 128 -0.48 -7.14 0.89
N PHE A 129 0.34 -7.93 0.21
CA PHE A 129 0.84 -7.66 -1.14
C PHE A 129 0.37 -8.75 -2.08
N SER A 130 0.16 -8.42 -3.36
CA SER A 130 0.16 -9.43 -4.41
C SER A 130 1.55 -10.06 -4.55
N ARG A 131 1.62 -11.39 -4.65
CA ARG A 131 2.85 -12.09 -5.03
C ARG A 131 3.18 -11.76 -6.49
N ARG A 132 4.47 -11.48 -6.75
CA ARG A 132 4.99 -11.50 -8.12
C ARG A 132 5.14 -12.97 -8.52
N GLN A 133 4.56 -13.34 -9.66
CA GLN A 133 4.82 -14.61 -10.32
C GLN A 133 6.28 -14.66 -10.77
#